data_AF-A0A1H0A143-F1
#
_entry.id   AF-A0A1H0A143-F1
#
_cell.length_a   1.000
_cell.length_b   1.000
_cell.length_c   1.000
_cell.angle_alpha   90.00
_cell.angle_beta   90.00
_cell.angle_gamma   90.00
#
_symmetry.space_group_name_H-M   'P 1'
#
loop_
_entity.id
_entity.type
_entity.pdbx_description
1 polymer ?
#
loop_
_entity_poly.entity_id
_entity_poly.type
_entity_poly.pdbx_seq_one_letter_code
_entity_poly.pdbx_strand_id
1 'polypeptide(L)'
;MFDDAAARRYLTGLAPVARGSVRWLIYDDIRQWVSVVDGEIAPLREDCEQVLRASKEGNVRASFVDAIREFLAEGTDCIPQIVALSCAVLLQSDGNLDAVFARIQSGVMATLVYPQDVFVRPVAA
;
A
#
# COMPACT_ATOMS: atom_id res chain seq x y z
N MET A 1 8.51 10.41 -11.44
CA MET A 1 7.42 9.76 -12.20
C MET A 1 7.60 8.27 -12.05
N PHE A 2 6.54 7.58 -11.65
CA PHE A 2 6.52 6.12 -11.50
C PHE A 2 6.78 5.43 -12.83
N ASP A 3 7.63 4.40 -12.84
CA ASP A 3 7.93 3.60 -14.03
C ASP A 3 7.22 2.23 -13.94
N ASP A 4 6.05 2.13 -14.59
CA ASP A 4 5.31 0.87 -14.70
C ASP A 4 6.15 -0.24 -15.39
N ALA A 5 7.12 0.10 -16.24
CA ALA A 5 8.01 -0.89 -16.84
C ALA A 5 9.03 -1.42 -15.81
N ALA A 6 9.54 -0.57 -14.92
CA ALA A 6 10.37 -1.01 -13.80
C ALA A 6 9.59 -1.89 -12.82
N ALA A 7 8.35 -1.51 -12.50
CA ALA A 7 7.45 -2.33 -11.68
C ALA A 7 7.25 -3.71 -12.30
N ARG A 8 6.92 -3.77 -13.60
CA ARG A 8 6.70 -5.02 -14.32
C ARG A 8 7.95 -5.90 -14.37
N ARG A 9 9.12 -5.33 -14.69
CA ARG A 9 10.39 -6.08 -14.68
C ARG A 9 10.68 -6.69 -13.31
N TYR A 10 10.41 -5.94 -12.25
CA TYR A 10 10.58 -6.43 -10.88
C TYR A 10 9.61 -7.57 -10.56
N LEU A 11 8.35 -7.47 -11.01
CA LEU A 11 7.33 -8.50 -10.86
C LEU A 11 7.58 -9.77 -11.69
N THR A 12 8.21 -9.68 -12.87
CA THR A 12 8.46 -10.84 -13.76
C THR A 12 9.26 -11.96 -13.08
N GLY A 13 10.09 -11.63 -12.08
CA GLY A 13 10.89 -12.61 -11.34
C GLY A 13 10.15 -13.29 -10.17
N LEU A 14 8.92 -12.90 -9.87
CA LEU A 14 8.20 -13.34 -8.67
C LEU A 14 7.18 -14.44 -8.99
N ALA A 15 6.95 -15.32 -8.01
CA ALA A 15 5.92 -16.34 -8.10
C ALA A 15 4.52 -15.70 -8.30
N PRO A 16 3.55 -16.41 -8.90
CA PRO A 16 2.17 -15.95 -8.94
C PRO A 16 1.59 -15.70 -7.54
N VAL A 17 0.71 -14.71 -7.42
CA VAL A 17 0.01 -14.42 -6.16
C VAL A 17 -0.98 -15.54 -5.87
N ALA A 18 -1.00 -16.04 -4.63
CA ALA A 18 -1.94 -17.06 -4.21
C ALA A 18 -3.39 -16.56 -4.30
N ARG A 19 -4.34 -17.48 -4.49
CA ARG A 19 -5.77 -17.14 -4.56
C ARG A 19 -6.22 -16.55 -3.22
N GLY A 20 -6.88 -15.39 -3.27
CA GLY A 20 -7.34 -14.67 -2.06
C GLY A 20 -6.25 -13.82 -1.41
N SER A 21 -5.04 -13.80 -1.98
CA SER A 21 -3.96 -12.91 -1.57
C SER A 21 -3.84 -11.73 -2.52
N VAL A 22 -3.14 -10.71 -2.03
CA VAL A 22 -2.78 -9.51 -2.77
C VAL A 22 -1.28 -9.40 -2.82
N ARG A 23 -0.78 -8.75 -3.88
CA ARG A 23 0.60 -8.31 -3.93
C ARG A 23 0.65 -6.80 -3.87
N TRP A 24 1.51 -6.30 -2.99
CA TRP A 24 1.73 -4.88 -2.79
C TRP A 24 3.20 -4.54 -2.93
N LEU A 25 3.50 -3.49 -3.70
CA LEU A 25 4.85 -2.96 -3.88
C LEU A 25 4.99 -1.62 -3.16
N ILE A 26 6.15 -1.37 -2.57
CA ILE A 26 6.46 -0.07 -1.95
C ILE A 26 7.67 0.52 -2.67
N TYR A 27 7.50 1.76 -3.13
CA TYR A 27 8.50 2.54 -3.86
C TYR A 27 8.83 3.80 -3.06
N ASP A 28 10.10 3.98 -2.72
CA ASP A 28 10.55 5.09 -1.89
C ASP A 28 10.79 6.39 -2.69
N ASP A 29 11.14 7.45 -1.97
CA ASP A 29 11.35 8.79 -2.50
C ASP A 29 12.66 8.95 -3.28
N ILE A 30 13.66 8.09 -3.01
CA ILE A 30 14.89 7.95 -3.80
C ILE A 30 14.72 7.08 -5.03
N ARG A 31 13.48 6.70 -5.36
CA ARG A 31 13.08 6.01 -6.59
C ARG A 31 13.55 4.56 -6.66
N GLN A 32 13.49 3.85 -5.54
CA GLN A 32 13.86 2.45 -5.40
C GLN A 32 12.70 1.59 -4.86
N TRP A 33 12.66 0.33 -5.28
CA TRP A 33 11.75 -0.66 -4.72
C TRP A 33 12.30 -1.17 -3.39
N VAL A 34 11.54 -0.98 -2.33
CA VAL A 34 11.98 -1.30 -0.97
C VAL A 34 11.37 -2.59 -0.44
N SER A 35 10.20 -2.99 -0.93
CA SER A 35 9.55 -4.23 -0.49
C SER A 35 8.46 -4.73 -1.43
N VAL A 36 8.23 -6.04 -1.38
CA VAL A 36 7.06 -6.74 -1.93
C VAL A 36 6.38 -7.50 -0.80
N VAL A 37 5.07 -7.35 -0.71
CA VAL A 37 4.26 -8.05 0.26
C VAL A 37 3.23 -8.88 -0.46
N ASP A 38 3.24 -10.18 -0.20
CA ASP A 38 2.10 -11.04 -0.48
C ASP A 38 1.34 -11.25 0.82
N GLY A 39 0.07 -10.89 0.85
CA GLY A 39 -0.75 -10.95 2.08
C GLY A 39 -2.18 -11.38 1.77
N GLU A 40 -2.86 -11.97 2.74
CA GLU A 40 -4.28 -12.30 2.60
C GLU A 40 -5.13 -11.03 2.58
N ILE A 41 -6.16 -11.00 1.72
CA ILE A 41 -7.03 -9.83 1.59
C ILE A 41 -7.87 -9.56 2.84
N ALA A 42 -8.29 -10.61 3.56
CA ALA A 42 -9.19 -10.47 4.70
C ALA A 42 -8.50 -9.80 5.91
N PRO A 43 -7.32 -10.23 6.36
CA PRO A 43 -6.54 -9.50 7.38
C PRO A 43 -6.24 -8.06 6.97
N LEU A 44 -5.86 -7.82 5.70
CA LEU A 44 -5.62 -6.46 5.21
C LEU A 44 -6.86 -5.58 5.33
N ARG A 45 -8.06 -6.14 5.11
CA ARG A 45 -9.32 -5.41 5.26
C ARG A 45 -9.55 -5.00 6.70
N GLU A 46 -9.33 -5.91 7.64
CA GLU A 46 -9.45 -5.64 9.08
C GLU A 46 -8.45 -4.56 9.53
N ASP A 47 -7.18 -4.67 9.14
CA ASP A 47 -6.13 -3.70 9.47
C ASP A 47 -6.47 -2.31 8.92
N CYS A 48 -6.93 -2.25 7.67
CA CYS A 48 -7.29 -1.01 7.00
C CYS A 48 -8.52 -0.34 7.67
N GLU A 49 -9.53 -1.12 8.06
CA GLU A 49 -10.65 -0.61 8.85
C GLU A 49 -10.21 -0.10 10.23
N GLN A 50 -9.28 -0.80 10.89
CA GLN A 50 -8.74 -0.37 12.18
C GLN A 50 -8.00 0.97 12.07
N VAL A 51 -7.16 1.14 11.06
CA VAL A 51 -6.50 2.42 10.76
C VAL A 51 -7.52 3.55 10.57
N LEU A 52 -8.57 3.29 9.78
CA LEU A 52 -9.63 4.29 9.55
C LEU A 52 -10.42 4.63 10.82
N ARG A 53 -10.75 3.66 11.67
CA ARG A 53 -11.43 3.91 12.94
C ARG A 53 -10.55 4.75 13.88
N ALA A 54 -9.28 4.39 14.04
CA ALA A 54 -8.33 5.13 14.86
C ALA A 54 -8.16 6.58 14.38
N SER A 55 -8.22 6.83 13.06
CA SER A 55 -8.13 8.19 12.50
C SER A 55 -9.35 9.07 12.82
N LYS A 56 -10.55 8.47 13.00
CA LYS A 56 -11.80 9.19 13.28
C LYS A 56 -11.95 9.57 14.76
N GLU A 57 -11.37 8.79 15.68
CA GLU A 57 -11.56 8.95 17.13
C GLU A 57 -10.73 10.08 17.75
N GLY A 58 -9.91 10.77 16.95
CA GLY A 58 -9.22 11.99 17.37
C GLY A 58 -7.70 11.85 17.28
N ASN A 59 -7.18 12.44 16.20
CA ASN A 59 -5.78 12.87 16.05
C ASN A 59 -4.71 11.84 16.46
N VAL A 60 -4.72 10.68 15.80
CA VAL A 60 -3.60 9.74 15.82
C VAL A 60 -3.03 9.71 14.40
N ARG A 61 -1.87 10.25 14.03
CA ARG A 61 -0.78 11.01 14.66
C ARG A 61 0.11 11.35 13.45
N ALA A 62 0.32 12.62 13.07
CA ALA A 62 0.92 12.98 11.76
C ALA A 62 0.12 12.47 10.54
N SER A 63 0.29 13.08 9.37
CA SER A 63 -0.45 12.68 8.16
C SER A 63 -0.23 11.18 7.88
N PHE A 64 -1.19 10.44 7.27
CA PHE A 64 -0.92 9.05 6.84
C PHE A 64 0.36 8.97 5.97
N VAL A 65 0.64 10.05 5.23
CA VAL A 65 1.89 10.28 4.50
C VAL A 65 3.12 10.26 5.43
N ASP A 66 3.06 10.98 6.55
CA ASP A 66 4.15 11.05 7.52
C ASP A 66 4.35 9.72 8.23
N ALA A 67 3.26 9.05 8.62
CA ALA A 67 3.32 7.73 9.25
C ALA A 67 3.91 6.67 8.31
N ILE A 68 3.53 6.67 7.03
CA ILE A 68 4.14 5.77 6.02
C ILE A 68 5.65 6.01 5.91
N ARG A 69 6.09 7.27 5.94
CA ARG A 69 7.53 7.60 5.88
C ARG A 69 8.28 7.19 7.13
N GLU A 70 7.70 7.43 8.30
CA GLU A 70 8.29 7.05 9.59
C GLU A 70 8.47 5.53 9.65
N PHE A 71 7.41 4.77 9.37
CA PHE A 71 7.50 3.31 9.31
C PHE A 71 8.47 2.81 8.24
N LEU A 72 8.56 3.49 7.09
CA LEU A 72 9.51 3.10 6.06
C LEU A 72 10.96 3.33 6.50
N ALA A 73 11.22 4.39 7.26
CA ALA A 73 12.53 4.67 7.84
C ALA A 73 12.91 3.70 8.96
N GLU A 74 11.92 3.16 9.69
CA GLU A 74 12.12 2.12 10.72
C GLU A 74 12.52 0.76 10.11
N GLY A 75 12.14 0.50 8.86
CA GLY A 75 12.59 -0.65 8.08
C GLY A 75 11.50 -1.67 7.77
N THR A 76 11.92 -2.89 7.41
CA THR A 76 11.02 -3.89 6.80
C THR A 76 10.00 -4.51 7.75
N ASP A 77 10.19 -4.37 9.07
CA ASP A 77 9.26 -4.91 10.07
C ASP A 77 7.93 -4.15 10.12
N CYS A 78 7.93 -2.90 9.63
CA CYS A 78 6.76 -2.01 9.63
C CYS A 78 5.98 -2.08 8.30
N ILE A 79 6.35 -2.99 7.41
CA ILE A 79 5.76 -3.13 6.08
C ILE A 79 4.26 -3.45 6.10
N PRO A 80 3.74 -4.35 6.97
CA PRO A 80 2.29 -4.56 7.09
C PRO A 80 1.53 -3.26 7.45
N GLN A 81 2.08 -2.45 8.35
CA GLN A 81 1.51 -1.17 8.78
C GLN A 81 1.51 -0.16 7.64
N ILE A 82 2.59 -0.11 6.84
CA ILE A 82 2.66 0.72 5.63
C ILE A 82 1.57 0.32 4.63
N VAL A 83 1.35 -0.99 4.41
CA VAL A 83 0.31 -1.48 3.50
C VAL A 83 -1.09 -1.13 4.01
N ALA A 84 -1.36 -1.28 5.31
CA ALA A 84 -2.64 -0.91 5.92
C ALA A 84 -2.92 0.60 5.80
N LEU A 85 -1.92 1.45 6.08
CA LEU A 85 -2.01 2.90 5.88
C LEU A 85 -2.23 3.27 4.41
N SER A 86 -1.55 2.58 3.50
CA SER A 86 -1.70 2.80 2.07
C SER A 86 -3.11 2.43 1.57
N CYS A 87 -3.69 1.36 2.12
CA CYS A 87 -5.10 1.03 1.90
C CYS A 87 -6.02 2.16 2.39
N ALA A 88 -5.76 2.71 3.58
CA ALA A 88 -6.54 3.84 4.10
C ALA A 88 -6.42 5.11 3.22
N VAL A 89 -5.24 5.40 2.69
CA VAL A 89 -5.02 6.50 1.72
C VAL A 89 -5.85 6.29 0.45
N LEU A 90 -5.86 5.07 -0.09
CA LEU A 90 -6.66 4.74 -1.27
C LEU A 90 -8.16 4.92 -1.01
N LEU A 91 -8.63 4.52 0.17
CA LEU A 91 -10.03 4.67 0.58
C LEU A 91 -10.46 6.10 0.78
N GLN A 92 -9.57 6.99 1.22
CA GLN A 92 -9.86 8.42 1.33
C GLN A 92 -10.15 9.05 -0.04
N SER A 93 -9.60 8.49 -1.12
CA SER A 93 -9.81 8.98 -2.49
C SER A 93 -11.10 8.45 -3.13
N ASP A 94 -11.42 7.16 -2.94
CA ASP A 94 -12.54 6.49 -3.61
C ASP A 94 -13.84 6.43 -2.76
N GLY A 95 -13.75 6.54 -1.43
CA GLY A 95 -14.90 6.59 -0.51
C GLY A 95 -15.74 5.31 -0.39
N ASN A 96 -15.45 4.27 -1.18
CA ASN A 96 -16.16 2.99 -1.19
C ASN A 96 -15.20 1.83 -0.89
N LEU A 97 -15.41 1.20 0.27
CA LEU A 97 -14.58 0.11 0.76
C LEU A 97 -14.59 -1.11 -0.16
N ASP A 98 -15.76 -1.57 -0.59
CA ASP A 98 -15.87 -2.77 -1.43
C ASP A 98 -15.27 -2.56 -2.82
N ALA A 99 -15.45 -1.37 -3.39
CA ALA A 99 -14.86 -1.02 -4.69
C ALA A 99 -13.32 -1.01 -4.62
N VAL A 100 -12.75 -0.45 -3.55
CA VAL A 100 -11.31 -0.46 -3.32
C VAL A 100 -10.78 -1.88 -3.13
N PHE A 101 -11.45 -2.71 -2.33
CA PHE A 101 -10.99 -4.08 -2.12
C PHE A 101 -11.14 -4.96 -3.38
N ALA A 102 -12.17 -4.75 -4.19
CA ALA A 102 -12.27 -5.37 -5.51
C ALA A 102 -11.11 -4.96 -6.43
N ARG A 103 -10.72 -3.67 -6.40
CA ARG A 103 -9.56 -3.15 -7.14
C ARG A 103 -8.25 -3.77 -6.66
N ILE A 104 -8.03 -3.82 -5.35
CA ILE A 104 -6.84 -4.45 -4.75
C ILE A 104 -6.77 -5.94 -5.13
N GLN A 105 -7.89 -6.66 -5.10
CA GLN A 105 -7.94 -8.07 -5.51
C GLN A 105 -7.68 -8.29 -7.00
N SER A 106 -7.98 -7.29 -7.84
CA SER A 106 -7.87 -7.42 -9.30
C SER A 106 -6.45 -7.32 -9.84
N GLY A 107 -5.45 -6.96 -9.00
CA GLY A 107 -4.09 -6.79 -9.47
C GLY A 107 -3.07 -6.47 -8.38
N VAL A 108 -1.91 -5.98 -8.82
CA VAL A 108 -0.84 -5.55 -7.93
C VAL A 108 -1.04 -4.09 -7.58
N MET A 109 -0.92 -3.75 -6.30
CA MET A 109 -0.97 -2.37 -5.82
C MET A 109 0.43 -1.84 -5.57
N ALA A 110 0.63 -0.53 -5.71
CA ALA A 110 1.88 0.14 -5.39
C ALA A 110 1.63 1.37 -4.52
N THR A 111 2.42 1.51 -3.46
CA THR A 111 2.58 2.73 -2.69
C THR A 111 3.80 3.49 -3.18
N LEU A 112 3.58 4.73 -3.60
CA LEU A 112 4.60 5.63 -4.11
C LEU A 112 4.84 6.72 -3.07
N VAL A 113 5.96 6.64 -2.37
CA VAL A 113 6.34 7.61 -1.36
C VAL A 113 7.18 8.68 -2.03
N TYR A 114 6.69 9.92 -2.07
CA TYR A 114 7.45 11.09 -2.52
C TYR A 114 7.80 11.98 -1.33
N PRO A 115 8.70 12.98 -1.48
CA PRO A 115 9.07 13.87 -0.39
C PRO A 115 7.93 14.70 0.21
N GLN A 116 6.85 14.93 -0.56
CA GLN A 116 5.71 15.76 -0.13
C GLN A 116 4.38 15.01 -0.09
N ASP A 117 4.28 13.83 -0.72
CA ASP A 117 3.01 13.11 -0.83
C ASP A 117 3.20 11.59 -0.89
N VAL A 118 2.11 10.84 -0.71
CA VAL A 118 2.04 9.39 -0.96
C VAL A 118 0.89 9.09 -1.89
N PHE A 119 1.17 8.41 -2.99
CA PHE A 119 0.14 7.95 -3.93
C PHE A 119 0.01 6.45 -3.90
N VAL A 120 -1.22 5.97 -3.97
CA VAL A 120 -1.53 4.54 -4.04
C VAL A 120 -2.28 4.25 -5.32
N ARG A 121 -1.79 3.31 -6.12
CA ARG A 121 -2.39 2.96 -7.41
C ARG A 121 -2.12 1.50 -7.79
N PRO A 122 -2.96 0.91 -8.66
CA PRO A 122 -2.65 -0.36 -9.29
C PRO A 122 -1.46 -0.20 -10.23
N VAL A 123 -0.70 -1.28 -10.35
CA VAL A 123 0.32 -1.48 -11.37
C VAL A 123 -0.35 -2.19 -12.54
N ALA A 124 -0.27 -1.60 -13.73
CA ALA A 124 -0.80 -2.24 -14.93
C ALA A 124 -0.03 -3.55 -15.16
N ALA A 125 -0.77 -4.66 -15.22
CA ALA A 125 -0.24 -5.95 -15.68
C ALA A 125 0.34 -5.82 -17.11
#